data_AF-A0A7W1CZL2-F1
#
_entry.id   AF-A0A7W1CZL2-F1
#
_cell.length_a   1.000
_cell.length_b   1.000
_cell.length_c   1.000
_cell.angle_alpha   90.00
_cell.angle_beta   90.00
_cell.angle_gamma   90.00
#
_symmetry.space_group_name_H-M   'P 1'
#
loop_
_entity.id
_entity.type
_entity.pdbx_description
1 polymer ?
#
loop_
_entity_poly.entity_id
_entity_poly.type
_entity_poly.pdbx_seq_one_letter_code
_entity_poly.pdbx_strand_id
1 'polypeptide(L)'
;MEGAIERLPVPDEPKEVKAETRALLEEAPEEGSRVIADAAFVSDLLWEQWGTNLEAAGMGYTRFLEISRTYAGEFRLWVVGERPWNHCAAGLAGRLLRRLPARQDTILAEVDR
;
A
#
# COMPACT_ATOMS: atom_id res chain seq x y z
N MET A 1 -22.93 1.51 -10.74
CA MET A 1 -22.33 0.39 -11.52
C MET A 1 -20.95 0.21 -10.94
N GLU A 2 -20.78 -0.59 -9.89
CA GLU A 2 -19.50 -0.65 -9.17
C GLU A 2 -19.08 -2.09 -9.00
N GLY A 3 -18.11 -2.47 -9.85
CA GLY A 3 -17.43 -3.75 -9.77
C GLY A 3 -16.43 -3.72 -8.62
N ALA A 4 -16.28 -4.86 -7.94
CA ALA A 4 -15.16 -5.07 -7.05
C ALA A 4 -13.86 -4.74 -7.81
N ILE A 5 -12.99 -3.90 -7.25
CA ILE A 5 -11.69 -3.67 -7.87
C ILE A 5 -10.92 -5.00 -7.88
N GLU A 6 -10.69 -5.56 -9.06
CA GLU A 6 -10.04 -6.88 -9.19
C GLU A 6 -8.52 -6.76 -9.26
N ARG A 7 -8.01 -5.56 -9.61
CA ARG A 7 -6.59 -5.31 -9.79
C ARG A 7 -6.24 -3.86 -9.53
N LEU A 8 -5.10 -3.64 -8.88
CA LEU A 8 -4.41 -2.36 -8.86
C LEU A 8 -3.24 -2.42 -9.86
N PRO A 9 -3.06 -1.40 -10.71
CA PRO A 9 -1.91 -1.33 -11.61
C PRO A 9 -0.62 -1.25 -10.79
N VAL A 10 0.48 -1.78 -11.31
CA VAL A 10 1.81 -1.64 -10.70
C VAL A 10 2.37 -0.30 -11.18
N PRO A 11 2.59 0.67 -10.27
CA PRO A 11 3.20 1.95 -10.63
C PRO A 11 4.64 1.80 -11.11
N ASP A 12 5.16 2.83 -11.75
CA ASP A 12 6.60 2.97 -11.96
C ASP A 12 7.34 3.01 -10.62
N GLU A 13 8.60 2.54 -10.63
CA GLU A 13 9.42 2.53 -9.42
C GLU A 13 9.75 3.97 -8.98
N PRO A 14 9.45 4.35 -7.72
CA PRO A 14 9.83 5.66 -7.20
C PRO A 14 11.32 5.65 -6.82
N LYS A 15 12.17 5.81 -7.84
CA LYS A 15 13.64 5.66 -7.73
C LYS A 15 14.30 6.69 -6.81
N GLU A 16 13.79 7.91 -6.78
CA GLU A 16 14.31 9.00 -5.94
C GLU A 16 14.08 8.66 -4.46
N VAL A 17 12.82 8.38 -4.09
CA VAL A 17 12.44 7.95 -2.73
C VAL A 17 13.21 6.70 -2.28
N LYS A 18 13.44 5.75 -3.19
CA LYS A 18 14.29 4.58 -2.91
C LYS A 18 15.71 4.97 -2.56
N ALA A 19 16.33 5.84 -3.37
CA ALA A 19 17.71 6.28 -3.17
C ALA A 19 17.86 7.08 -1.88
N GLU A 20 16.94 8.00 -1.59
CA GLU A 20 16.93 8.79 -0.35
C GLU A 20 16.78 7.91 0.89
N THR A 21 15.84 6.96 0.87
CA THR A 21 15.63 6.05 2.00
C THR A 21 16.83 5.13 2.21
N ARG A 22 17.49 4.73 1.12
CA ARG A 22 18.72 3.93 1.19
C ARG A 22 19.88 4.74 1.78
N ALA A 23 20.10 5.97 1.33
CA ALA A 23 21.11 6.86 1.89
C ALA A 23 20.87 7.08 3.40
N LEU A 24 19.60 7.30 3.80
CA LEU A 24 19.25 7.44 5.20
C LEU A 24 19.54 6.18 6.04
N LEU A 25 19.32 4.99 5.48
CA LEU A 25 19.71 3.73 6.14
C LEU A 25 21.23 3.59 6.33
N GLU A 26 22.02 4.15 5.42
CA GLU A 26 23.49 4.11 5.46
C GLU A 26 24.06 5.16 6.43
N GLU A 27 23.49 6.37 6.43
CA GLU A 27 23.93 7.50 7.26
C GLU A 27 23.40 7.43 8.69
N ALA A 28 22.14 7.04 8.87
CA ALA A 28 21.44 6.99 10.16
C ALA A 28 20.54 5.74 10.25
N PRO A 29 21.11 4.55 10.51
CA PRO A 29 20.39 3.26 10.43
C PRO A 29 19.10 3.19 11.24
N GLU A 30 19.09 3.75 12.45
CA GLU A 30 17.91 3.79 13.32
C GLU A 30 16.81 4.66 12.74
N GLU A 31 17.16 5.81 12.14
CA GLU A 31 16.21 6.73 11.52
C GLU A 31 15.65 6.14 10.22
N GLY A 32 16.51 5.62 9.34
CA GLY A 32 16.08 4.95 8.12
C GLY A 32 15.19 3.74 8.41
N SER A 33 15.48 3.00 9.48
CA SER A 33 14.62 1.89 9.92
C SER A 33 13.25 2.36 10.43
N ARG A 34 13.18 3.51 11.12
CA ARG A 34 11.89 4.12 11.54
C ARG A 34 11.07 4.59 10.33
N VAL A 35 11.69 5.25 9.36
CA VAL A 35 11.02 5.69 8.13
C VAL A 35 10.40 4.51 7.38
N ILE A 36 11.15 3.41 7.23
CA ILE A 36 10.63 2.21 6.59
C ILE A 36 9.49 1.58 7.39
N ALA A 37 9.62 1.52 8.72
CA ALA A 37 8.60 0.97 9.59
C ALA A 37 7.28 1.77 9.56
N ASP A 38 7.36 3.09 9.40
CA ASP A 38 6.18 3.94 9.27
C ASP A 38 5.50 3.81 7.90
N ALA A 39 6.24 3.36 6.88
CA ALA A 39 5.78 3.13 5.50
C ALA A 39 5.27 4.37 4.72
N ALA A 40 5.02 5.50 5.39
CA ALA A 40 4.44 6.71 4.79
C ALA A 40 5.17 7.17 3.53
N PHE A 41 6.52 7.17 3.55
CA PHE A 41 7.39 7.63 2.47
C PHE A 41 7.06 7.05 1.08
N VAL A 42 6.57 5.81 1.01
CA VAL A 42 6.17 5.14 -0.24
C VAL A 42 4.65 4.97 -0.33
N SER A 43 3.98 4.83 0.82
CA SER A 43 2.53 4.71 0.89
C SER A 43 1.81 5.93 0.32
N ASP A 44 2.33 7.13 0.53
CA ASP A 44 1.71 8.37 0.02
C ASP A 44 1.68 8.39 -1.52
N LEU A 45 2.80 8.03 -2.15
CA LEU A 45 2.91 7.92 -3.61
C LEU A 45 1.99 6.84 -4.20
N LEU A 46 1.87 5.71 -3.49
CA LEU A 46 0.97 4.65 -3.91
C LEU A 46 -0.50 5.04 -3.73
N TRP A 47 -0.79 5.83 -2.69
CA TRP A 47 -2.13 6.34 -2.44
C TRP A 47 -2.59 7.33 -3.52
N GLU A 48 -1.71 8.17 -4.04
CA GLU A 48 -2.05 9.06 -5.16
C GLU A 48 -2.57 8.30 -6.39
N GLN A 49 -2.09 7.07 -6.61
CA GLN A 49 -2.47 6.25 -7.76
C GLN A 49 -3.60 5.27 -7.48
N TRP A 50 -3.67 4.72 -6.27
CA TRP A 50 -4.64 3.68 -5.92
C TRP A 50 -5.80 4.20 -5.08
N GLY A 51 -5.63 5.34 -4.40
CA GLY A 51 -6.50 5.86 -3.37
C GLY A 51 -7.94 5.99 -3.83
N THR A 52 -8.18 6.63 -4.98
CA THR A 52 -9.54 6.78 -5.54
C THR A 52 -10.27 5.44 -5.72
N ASN A 53 -9.58 4.42 -6.24
CA ASN A 53 -10.15 3.10 -6.46
C ASN A 53 -10.36 2.35 -5.13
N LEU A 54 -9.42 2.48 -4.20
CA LEU A 54 -9.49 1.87 -2.87
C LEU A 54 -10.61 2.50 -2.03
N GLU A 55 -10.76 3.83 -2.06
CA GLU A 55 -11.81 4.58 -1.38
C GLU A 55 -13.19 4.19 -1.90
N ALA A 56 -13.36 4.15 -3.23
CA ALA A 56 -14.61 3.69 -3.85
C ALA A 56 -14.95 2.24 -3.46
N ALA A 57 -13.94 1.42 -3.18
CA ALA A 57 -14.09 0.05 -2.70
C ALA A 57 -14.18 -0.07 -1.17
N GLY A 58 -14.29 1.04 -0.43
CA GLY A 58 -14.50 1.06 1.02
C GLY A 58 -13.22 0.98 1.87
N MET A 59 -12.05 1.26 1.29
CA MET A 59 -10.79 1.36 2.02
C MET A 59 -10.27 2.80 2.02
N GLY A 60 -10.31 3.46 3.18
CA GLY A 60 -9.70 4.78 3.36
C GLY A 60 -8.19 4.75 3.63
N TYR A 61 -7.56 5.91 3.51
CA TYR A 61 -6.10 6.08 3.64
C TYR A 61 -5.54 5.51 4.96
N THR A 62 -6.19 5.79 6.10
CA THR A 62 -5.75 5.28 7.41
C THR A 62 -5.62 3.76 7.41
N ARG A 63 -6.62 3.06 6.87
CA ARG A 63 -6.60 1.59 6.80
C ARG A 63 -5.55 1.09 5.82
N PHE A 64 -5.38 1.77 4.70
CA PHE A 64 -4.33 1.49 3.73
C PHE A 64 -2.93 1.62 4.35
N LEU A 65 -2.69 2.68 5.12
CA LEU A 65 -1.41 2.95 5.78
C LEU A 65 -1.13 1.90 6.87
N GLU A 66 -2.13 1.51 7.67
CA GLU A 66 -2.00 0.40 8.63
C GLU A 66 -1.56 -0.90 7.93
N ILE A 67 -2.19 -1.25 6.81
CA ILE A 67 -1.82 -2.46 6.05
C ILE A 67 -0.39 -2.32 5.52
N SER A 68 -0.01 -1.14 5.03
CA SER A 68 1.32 -0.84 4.52
C SER A 68 2.40 -0.95 5.60
N ARG A 69 2.15 -0.47 6.82
CA ARG A 69 3.05 -0.64 7.97
C ARG A 69 3.31 -2.11 8.31
N THR A 70 2.28 -2.96 8.24
CA THR A 70 2.48 -4.42 8.41
C THR A 70 3.26 -5.07 7.26
N TYR A 71 3.45 -4.35 6.16
CA TYR A 71 4.23 -4.76 4.99
C TYR A 71 5.64 -4.14 4.95
N ALA A 72 6.04 -3.38 5.98
CA ALA A 72 7.30 -2.63 6.02
C ALA A 72 8.56 -3.46 5.74
N GLY A 73 8.60 -4.72 6.16
CA GLY A 73 9.74 -5.61 5.87
C GLY A 73 9.98 -5.77 4.36
N GLU A 74 8.91 -5.73 3.56
CA GLU A 74 8.98 -5.91 2.11
C GLU A 74 9.40 -4.62 1.41
N PHE A 75 9.04 -3.46 1.98
CA PHE A 75 9.62 -2.18 1.58
C PHE A 75 11.11 -2.13 1.89
N ARG A 76 11.55 -2.66 3.04
CA ARG A 76 12.98 -2.76 3.36
C ARG A 76 13.74 -3.55 2.28
N LEU A 77 13.26 -4.75 1.93
CA LEU A 77 13.88 -5.57 0.89
C LEU A 77 13.96 -4.85 -0.46
N TRP A 78 12.94 -4.08 -0.80
CA TRP A 78 12.96 -3.26 -2.00
C TRP A 78 14.02 -2.14 -1.93
N VAL A 79 14.05 -1.37 -0.84
CA VAL A 79 15.01 -0.27 -0.64
C VAL A 79 16.46 -0.77 -0.71
N VAL A 80 16.78 -1.89 -0.07
CA VAL A 80 18.15 -2.46 -0.11
C VAL A 80 18.49 -3.17 -1.42
N GLY A 81 17.50 -3.39 -2.29
CA GLY A 81 17.69 -3.99 -3.61
C GLY A 81 17.58 -5.52 -3.64
N GLU A 82 17.15 -6.15 -2.55
CA GLU A 82 16.91 -7.59 -2.46
C GLU A 82 15.58 -8.02 -3.07
N ARG A 83 14.65 -7.06 -3.28
CA ARG A 83 13.37 -7.30 -3.94
C ARG A 83 13.11 -6.28 -5.06
N PRO A 84 12.70 -6.72 -6.27
CA PRO A 84 12.34 -5.79 -7.32
C PRO A 84 11.00 -5.10 -7.03
N TRP A 85 10.86 -3.85 -7.48
CA TRP A 85 9.69 -3.01 -7.19
C TRP A 85 8.37 -3.66 -7.63
N ASN A 86 8.32 -4.25 -8.82
CA ASN A 86 7.12 -4.90 -9.35
C ASN A 86 6.59 -6.01 -8.42
N HIS A 87 7.47 -6.78 -7.78
CA HIS A 87 7.07 -7.81 -6.81
C HIS A 87 6.60 -7.19 -5.49
N CYS A 88 7.24 -6.11 -5.04
CA CYS A 88 6.86 -5.40 -3.82
C CYS A 88 5.47 -4.75 -3.98
N ALA A 89 5.27 -3.95 -5.04
CA ALA A 89 4.02 -3.27 -5.33
C ALA A 89 2.87 -4.27 -5.59
N ALA A 90 3.09 -5.32 -6.39
CA ALA A 90 2.06 -6.34 -6.61
C ALA A 90 1.72 -7.11 -5.33
N GLY A 91 2.70 -7.37 -4.47
CA GLY A 91 2.50 -8.02 -3.18
C GLY A 91 1.64 -7.20 -2.22
N LEU A 92 1.88 -5.89 -2.15
CA LEU A 92 1.02 -4.97 -1.39
C LEU A 92 -0.38 -4.89 -2.00
N ALA A 93 -0.49 -4.68 -3.32
CA ALA A 93 -1.77 -4.61 -4.02
C ALA A 93 -2.65 -5.83 -3.70
N GLY A 94 -2.11 -7.05 -3.81
CA GLY A 94 -2.86 -8.25 -3.45
C GLY A 94 -3.30 -8.30 -1.99
N ARG A 95 -2.49 -7.76 -1.06
CA ARG A 95 -2.87 -7.69 0.36
C ARG A 95 -4.00 -6.70 0.62
N LEU A 96 -4.00 -5.56 -0.09
CA LEU A 96 -5.05 -4.55 -0.01
C LEU A 96 -6.37 -5.12 -0.55
N LEU A 97 -6.35 -5.72 -1.74
CA LEU A 97 -7.53 -6.31 -2.38
C LEU A 97 -8.20 -7.38 -1.50
N ARG A 98 -7.42 -8.26 -0.86
CA ARG A 98 -7.96 -9.27 0.07
C ARG A 98 -8.53 -8.72 1.37
N ARG A 99 -8.26 -7.45 1.68
CA ARG A 99 -8.70 -6.76 2.90
C ARG A 99 -9.76 -5.70 2.63
N LEU A 100 -10.20 -5.58 1.37
CA LEU A 100 -11.38 -4.79 1.07
C LEU A 100 -12.57 -5.38 1.83
N PRO A 101 -13.51 -4.52 2.27
CA PRO A 101 -14.78 -5.00 2.78
C PRO A 101 -15.38 -5.99 1.79
N ALA A 102 -15.63 -7.23 2.24
CA ALA A 102 -16.48 -8.12 1.47
C ALA A 102 -17.83 -7.40 1.33
N ARG A 103 -18.38 -7.35 0.12
CA ARG A 103 -19.68 -6.75 -0.18
C ARG A 103 -20.76 -7.35 0.72
N GLN A 104 -20.93 -6.82 1.92
CA GLN A 104 -21.87 -7.29 2.94
C GLN A 104 -22.62 -6.10 3.51
N ASP A 105 -23.16 -5.22 2.65
CA ASP A 105 -24.08 -4.15 3.08
C ASP A 105 -25.13 -3.77 2.01
N THR A 106 -25.46 -4.68 1.08
CA THR A 106 -26.58 -4.44 0.14
C THR A 106 -27.82 -5.29 0.45
N ILE A 107 -27.73 -6.32 1.32
CA ILE A 107 -28.87 -7.23 1.55
C ILE A 107 -29.69 -6.86 2.80
N LEU A 108 -29.13 -6.12 3.77
CA LEU A 108 -29.87 -5.76 5.00
C LEU A 108 -30.81 -4.55 4.85
N ALA A 109 -30.75 -3.80 3.74
CA ALA A 109 -31.63 -2.65 3.50
C ALA A 109 -32.94 -2.99 2.75
N GLU A 110 -33.11 -4.22 2.24
CA GLU A 110 -34.32 -4.64 1.52
C GLU A 110 -35.27 -5.52 2.35
N VAL A 111 -34.93 -5.83 3.61
CA VAL A 111 -35.75 -6.73 4.46
C VAL A 111 -36.69 -5.96 5.42
N ASP A 112 -36.57 -4.64 5.52
CA ASP A 112 -37.45 -3.80 6.37
C ASP A 112 -38.45 -2.94 5.56
N ARG A 113 -39.10 -3.52 4.53
CA ARG A 113 -40.18 -2.83 3.80
C ARG A 113 -41.47 -3.63 3.72
#